data_AF-A0A367YW73-F1
#
_entry.id   AF-A0A367YW73-F1
#
_cell.length_a   1.000
_cell.length_b   1.000
_cell.length_c   1.000
_cell.angle_alpha   90.00
_cell.angle_beta   90.00
_cell.angle_gamma   90.00
#
_symmetry.space_group_name_H-M   'P 1'
#
loop_
_entity.id
_entity.type
_entity.pdbx_description
1 polymer ?
#
loop_
_entity_poly.entity_id
_entity_poly.type
_entity_poly.pdbx_seq_one_letter_code
_entity_poly.pdbx_strand_id
1 'polypeptide(L)'
;MSTDTRQTATVPTGASVPFAVAGLLYLALIGYITLGPVPWQMVTNEGSGGVLSLATWLDPVTWTTGGPLEFVANILLFVPVGMLLRRAFPRLPAVGAVAVGMVLTLSIEVLQIPLDRVSDPRDLVANTAGAVLGTVLTLGRRGAPARSDAPAAVAPRRS
;
A
#
# COMPACT_ATOMS: atom_id res chain seq x y z
N MET A 1 -26.04 43.95 12.43
CA MET A 1 -26.30 42.61 12.99
C MET A 1 -25.71 41.61 12.00
N SER A 2 -24.40 41.37 12.09
CA SER A 2 -23.67 40.46 11.19
C SER A 2 -23.60 39.08 11.85
N THR A 3 -24.23 38.09 11.23
CA THR A 3 -24.06 36.69 11.60
C THR A 3 -22.74 36.18 11.03
N ASP A 4 -21.71 36.13 11.89
CA ASP A 4 -20.42 35.50 11.60
C ASP A 4 -20.58 33.97 11.70
N THR A 5 -20.98 33.35 10.59
CA THR A 5 -21.12 31.89 10.48
C THR A 5 -19.74 31.29 10.26
N ARG A 6 -18.96 31.09 11.33
CA ARG A 6 -17.76 30.24 11.27
C ARG A 6 -18.18 28.80 11.07
N GLN A 7 -18.17 28.38 9.80
CA GLN A 7 -18.33 26.99 9.40
C GLN A 7 -17.10 26.22 9.90
N THR A 8 -17.23 25.55 11.04
CA THR A 8 -16.21 24.65 11.58
C THR A 8 -16.09 23.45 10.65
N ALA A 9 -15.06 23.46 9.79
CA ALA A 9 -14.74 22.32 8.94
C ALA A 9 -14.48 21.09 9.82
N THR A 10 -15.44 20.16 9.85
CA THR A 10 -15.29 18.89 10.54
C THR A 10 -14.28 18.05 9.78
N VAL A 11 -13.08 17.88 10.35
CA VAL A 11 -12.08 16.96 9.81
C VAL A 11 -12.70 15.56 9.80
N PRO A 12 -12.84 14.88 8.63
CA PRO A 12 -13.48 13.58 8.56
C PRO A 12 -12.86 12.60 9.56
N THR A 13 -13.68 12.07 10.46
CA THR A 13 -13.20 11.23 11.56
C THR A 13 -13.08 9.75 11.20
N GLY A 14 -13.67 9.31 10.10
CA GLY A 14 -13.72 7.91 9.68
C GLY A 14 -13.04 7.63 8.34
N ALA A 15 -13.01 6.34 7.99
CA ALA A 15 -12.54 5.90 6.69
C ALA A 15 -13.48 6.38 5.57
N SER A 16 -12.93 6.69 4.40
CA SER A 16 -13.75 6.96 3.22
C SER A 16 -14.35 5.65 2.72
N VAL A 17 -15.65 5.49 2.91
CA VAL A 17 -16.44 4.31 2.50
C VAL A 17 -16.17 3.89 1.04
N PRO A 18 -16.23 4.76 0.02
CA PRO A 18 -16.02 4.32 -1.37
C PRO A 18 -14.61 3.78 -1.61
N PHE A 19 -13.57 4.41 -1.04
CA PHE A 19 -12.20 3.90 -1.17
C PHE A 19 -11.95 2.64 -0.34
N ALA A 20 -12.61 2.50 0.80
CA ALA A 20 -12.56 1.28 1.60
C ALA A 20 -13.20 0.10 0.85
N VAL A 21 -14.39 0.30 0.25
CA VAL A 21 -15.06 -0.71 -0.57
C VAL A 21 -14.22 -1.06 -1.79
N ALA A 22 -13.71 -0.06 -2.52
CA ALA A 22 -12.81 -0.30 -3.66
C ALA A 22 -11.54 -1.05 -3.23
N GLY A 23 -10.97 -0.70 -2.07
CA GLY A 23 -9.85 -1.40 -1.45
C GLY A 23 -10.15 -2.87 -1.19
N LEU A 24 -11.28 -3.17 -0.54
CA LEU A 24 -11.69 -4.54 -0.25
C LEU A 24 -11.92 -5.37 -1.53
N LEU A 25 -12.61 -4.80 -2.52
CA LEU A 25 -12.82 -5.46 -3.81
C LEU A 25 -11.50 -5.72 -4.54
N TYR A 26 -10.57 -4.77 -4.49
CA TYR A 26 -9.26 -4.92 -5.10
C TYR A 26 -8.39 -5.95 -4.38
N LEU A 27 -8.44 -6.01 -3.05
CA LEU A 27 -7.76 -7.05 -2.27
C LEU A 27 -8.36 -8.43 -2.54
N ALA A 28 -9.68 -8.54 -2.72
CA ALA A 28 -10.32 -9.78 -3.12
C ALA A 28 -9.88 -10.23 -4.53
N LEU A 29 -9.75 -9.28 -5.47
CA LEU A 29 -9.19 -9.55 -6.79
C LEU A 29 -7.74 -10.03 -6.70
N ILE A 30 -6.88 -9.36 -5.93
CA ILE A 30 -5.49 -9.78 -5.70
C ILE A 30 -5.47 -11.20 -5.11
N GLY A 31 -6.22 -11.45 -4.04
CA GLY A 31 -6.29 -12.78 -3.43
C GLY A 31 -6.77 -13.85 -4.41
N TYR A 32 -7.73 -13.52 -5.27
CA TYR A 32 -8.20 -14.44 -6.30
C TYR A 32 -7.11 -14.75 -7.34
N ILE A 33 -6.37 -13.76 -7.82
CA ILE A 33 -5.32 -13.99 -8.82
C ILE A 33 -4.09 -14.69 -8.23
N THR A 34 -3.72 -14.41 -6.98
CA THR A 34 -2.49 -14.95 -6.36
C THR A 34 -2.69 -16.28 -5.65
N LEU A 35 -3.88 -16.50 -5.05
CA LEU A 35 -4.20 -17.72 -4.28
C LEU A 35 -5.23 -18.62 -4.97
N GLY A 36 -5.99 -18.11 -5.94
CA GLY A 36 -6.96 -18.91 -6.70
C GLY A 36 -6.27 -19.94 -7.60
N PRO A 37 -7.00 -20.89 -8.20
CA PRO A 37 -6.44 -21.89 -9.12
C PRO A 37 -6.05 -21.22 -10.45
N VAL A 38 -4.78 -21.29 -10.85
CA VAL A 38 -4.27 -20.73 -12.12
C VAL A 38 -3.78 -21.90 -12.96
N PRO A 39 -4.15 -21.99 -14.24
CA PRO A 39 -3.89 -23.16 -15.10
C PRO A 39 -2.42 -23.31 -15.55
N TRP A 40 -1.54 -22.38 -15.18
CA TRP A 40 -0.14 -22.37 -15.62
C TRP A 40 0.75 -22.88 -14.49
N GLN A 41 1.22 -24.13 -14.61
CA GLN A 41 2.34 -24.62 -13.82
C GLN A 41 3.59 -23.88 -14.27
N MET A 42 4.08 -22.94 -13.45
CA MET A 42 5.41 -22.38 -13.66
C MET A 42 6.40 -23.41 -13.13
N VAL A 43 7.38 -23.78 -13.95
CA VAL A 43 8.49 -24.65 -13.53
C VAL A 43 9.27 -23.89 -12.46
N THR A 44 9.19 -24.33 -11.21
CA THR A 44 9.85 -23.67 -10.09
C THR A 44 11.21 -24.32 -9.83
N ASN A 45 12.27 -23.52 -9.96
CA ASN A 45 13.56 -23.82 -9.33
C ASN A 45 13.59 -23.03 -8.02
N GLU A 46 12.86 -23.50 -7.00
CA GLU A 46 12.71 -22.77 -5.74
C GLU A 46 13.32 -23.51 -4.56
N GLY A 47 14.08 -22.77 -3.77
CA GLY A 47 14.61 -23.24 -2.49
C GLY A 47 13.49 -23.52 -1.50
N SER A 48 13.59 -24.62 -0.76
CA SER A 48 12.62 -25.02 0.27
C SER A 48 12.37 -23.87 1.27
N GLY A 49 11.11 -23.45 1.42
CA GLY A 49 10.67 -22.48 2.43
C GLY A 49 10.40 -21.05 1.95
N GLY A 50 10.56 -20.76 0.65
CA GLY A 50 10.13 -19.49 0.03
C GLY A 50 10.64 -18.24 0.77
N VAL A 51 9.74 -17.29 1.01
CA VAL A 51 10.05 -16.03 1.71
C VAL A 51 10.55 -16.20 3.15
N LEU A 52 10.30 -17.36 3.78
CA LEU A 52 10.75 -17.64 5.16
C LEU A 52 12.16 -18.25 5.21
N SER A 53 12.73 -18.64 4.07
CA SER A 53 14.05 -19.27 3.99
C SER A 53 15.14 -18.25 3.70
N LEU A 54 16.03 -18.02 4.67
CA LEU A 54 17.20 -17.14 4.47
C LEU A 54 18.07 -17.59 3.29
N ALA A 55 18.15 -18.91 3.02
CA ALA A 55 18.89 -19.42 1.88
C ALA A 55 18.31 -18.91 0.55
N THR A 56 16.99 -18.85 0.41
CA THR A 56 16.30 -18.32 -0.77
C THR A 56 16.58 -16.83 -0.95
N TRP A 57 16.68 -16.05 0.13
CA TRP A 57 17.06 -14.64 0.02
C TRP A 57 18.50 -14.43 -0.48
N LEU A 58 19.41 -15.34 -0.12
CA LEU A 58 20.83 -15.25 -0.45
C LEU A 58 21.18 -15.92 -1.78
N ASP A 59 20.26 -16.71 -2.36
CA ASP A 59 20.46 -17.36 -3.65
C ASP A 59 20.40 -16.33 -4.80
N PRO A 60 21.47 -16.14 -5.58
CA PRO A 60 21.45 -15.25 -6.75
C PRO A 60 20.40 -15.66 -7.81
N VAL A 61 20.04 -16.94 -7.87
CA VAL A 61 19.05 -17.47 -8.81
C VAL A 61 17.68 -16.84 -8.55
N THR A 62 17.30 -16.63 -7.28
CA THR A 62 16.04 -15.96 -6.89
C THR A 62 15.90 -14.57 -7.51
N TRP A 63 17.00 -13.82 -7.64
CA TRP A 63 16.97 -12.45 -8.16
C TRP A 63 17.08 -12.36 -9.69
N THR A 64 17.43 -13.47 -10.36
CA THR A 64 17.63 -13.54 -11.81
C THR A 64 16.59 -14.39 -12.53
N THR A 65 15.86 -15.22 -11.79
CA THR A 65 14.77 -16.06 -12.31
C THR A 65 13.49 -15.26 -12.47
N GLY A 66 12.68 -15.59 -13.47
CA GLY A 66 11.46 -14.86 -13.81
C GLY A 66 11.71 -13.60 -14.65
N GLY A 67 10.77 -13.26 -15.53
CA GLY A 67 10.95 -12.19 -16.51
C GLY A 67 10.88 -10.79 -15.90
N PRO A 68 11.55 -9.76 -16.48
CA PRO A 68 11.39 -8.37 -16.03
C PRO A 68 9.92 -7.89 -16.06
N LEU A 69 9.11 -8.42 -16.97
CA LEU A 69 7.68 -8.11 -17.08
C LEU A 69 6.88 -8.59 -15.87
N GLU A 70 7.22 -9.74 -15.31
CA GLU A 70 6.58 -10.30 -14.11
C GLU A 70 6.88 -9.42 -12.88
N PHE A 71 8.16 -9.06 -12.71
CA PHE A 71 8.58 -8.15 -11.66
C PHE A 71 7.86 -6.79 -11.74
N VAL A 72 7.77 -6.19 -12.93
CA VAL A 72 7.04 -4.93 -13.16
C VAL A 72 5.54 -5.11 -12.95
N ALA A 73 4.96 -6.23 -13.37
CA ALA A 73 3.54 -6.53 -13.14
C ALA A 73 3.22 -6.58 -11.64
N ASN A 74 4.07 -7.21 -10.83
CA ASN A 74 3.91 -7.28 -9.38
C ASN A 74 4.00 -5.88 -8.73
N ILE A 75 4.94 -5.03 -9.17
CA ILE A 75 4.96 -3.61 -8.76
C ILE A 75 3.63 -2.92 -9.10
N LEU A 76 3.19 -2.99 -10.36
CA LEU A 76 1.98 -2.31 -10.82
C LEU A 76 0.72 -2.83 -10.12
N LEU A 77 0.67 -4.11 -9.80
CA LEU A 77 -0.44 -4.74 -9.09
C LEU A 77 -0.60 -4.15 -7.67
N PHE A 78 0.49 -3.79 -7.00
CA PHE A 78 0.43 -3.23 -5.65
C PHE A 78 0.36 -1.69 -5.58
N VAL A 79 0.58 -0.98 -6.68
CA VAL A 79 0.40 0.49 -6.74
C VAL A 79 -1.02 0.91 -6.28
N PRO A 80 -2.12 0.31 -6.77
CA PRO A 80 -3.45 0.67 -6.30
C PRO A 80 -3.67 0.38 -4.80
N VAL A 81 -3.02 -0.63 -4.22
CA VAL A 81 -3.12 -0.93 -2.78
C VAL A 81 -2.64 0.26 -1.95
N GLY A 82 -1.42 0.76 -2.22
CA GLY A 82 -0.88 1.94 -1.53
C GLY A 82 -1.75 3.19 -1.71
N MET A 83 -2.30 3.38 -2.92
CA MET A 83 -3.21 4.49 -3.21
C MET A 83 -4.53 4.39 -2.44
N LEU A 84 -5.16 3.21 -2.44
CA LEU A 84 -6.46 2.96 -1.81
C LEU A 84 -6.34 3.02 -0.28
N LEU A 85 -5.28 2.46 0.32
CA LEU A 85 -5.03 2.57 1.77
C LEU A 85 -4.96 4.03 2.20
N ARG A 86 -4.20 4.85 1.47
CA ARG A 86 -4.13 6.29 1.75
C ARG A 86 -5.49 6.93 1.53
N ARG A 87 -6.20 6.72 0.43
CA ARG A 87 -7.48 7.42 0.23
C ARG A 87 -8.60 6.96 1.18
N ALA A 88 -8.62 5.68 1.54
CA ALA A 88 -9.56 5.11 2.49
C ALA A 88 -9.30 5.59 3.91
N PHE A 89 -8.04 5.77 4.32
CA PHE A 89 -7.69 6.19 5.68
C PHE A 89 -6.91 7.51 5.68
N PRO A 90 -7.61 8.67 5.72
CA PRO A 90 -6.98 9.99 5.71
C PRO A 90 -5.94 10.18 6.83
N ARG A 91 -6.14 9.57 8.00
CA ARG A 91 -5.23 9.68 9.15
C ARG A 91 -4.08 8.66 9.17
N LEU A 92 -4.13 7.62 8.35
CA LEU A 92 -3.05 6.62 8.29
C LEU A 92 -1.79 7.28 7.71
N PRO A 93 -0.66 7.38 8.44
CA PRO A 93 0.57 8.00 7.92
C PRO A 93 1.12 7.21 6.72
N ALA A 94 1.99 7.85 5.92
CA ALA A 94 2.57 7.21 4.73
C ALA A 94 3.32 5.91 5.08
N VAL A 95 4.15 5.94 6.14
CA VAL A 95 4.84 4.76 6.66
C VAL A 95 3.86 3.67 7.08
N GLY A 96 2.73 4.05 7.69
CA GLY A 96 1.68 3.09 8.06
C GLY A 96 1.03 2.42 6.85
N ALA A 97 0.78 3.16 5.77
CA ALA A 97 0.25 2.59 4.53
C ALA A 97 1.23 1.61 3.87
N VAL A 98 2.54 1.95 3.86
CA VAL A 98 3.59 1.04 3.37
C VAL A 98 3.68 -0.21 4.24
N ALA A 99 3.66 -0.06 5.57
CA ALA A 99 3.72 -1.20 6.49
C ALA A 99 2.53 -2.15 6.28
N VAL A 100 1.31 -1.63 6.15
CA VAL A 100 0.13 -2.45 5.84
C VAL A 100 0.30 -3.16 4.48
N GLY A 101 0.78 -2.45 3.46
CA GLY A 101 1.09 -3.05 2.15
C GLY A 101 2.09 -4.21 2.26
N MET A 102 3.18 -4.01 2.99
CA MET A 102 4.22 -5.02 3.25
C MET A 102 3.66 -6.24 3.99
N VAL A 103 2.85 -6.03 5.03
CA VAL A 103 2.18 -7.14 5.74
C VAL A 103 1.24 -7.90 4.82
N LEU A 104 0.48 -7.21 3.96
CA LEU A 104 -0.41 -7.85 3.00
C LEU A 104 0.36 -8.73 2.01
N THR A 105 1.42 -8.21 1.38
CA THR A 105 2.21 -9.04 0.45
C THR A 105 2.94 -10.17 1.15
N LEU A 106 3.51 -9.96 2.34
CA LEU A 106 4.14 -11.05 3.09
C LEU A 106 3.13 -12.14 3.45
N SER A 107 1.89 -11.76 3.78
CA SER A 107 0.82 -12.73 4.06
C SER A 107 0.49 -13.57 2.83
N ILE A 108 0.46 -12.98 1.64
CA ILE A 108 0.21 -13.70 0.38
C ILE A 108 1.33 -14.71 0.13
N GLU A 109 2.59 -14.28 0.21
CA GLU A 109 3.77 -15.14 0.03
C GLU A 109 3.76 -16.33 1.01
N VAL A 110 3.51 -16.07 2.29
CA VAL A 110 3.44 -17.12 3.31
C VAL A 110 2.29 -18.09 3.06
N LEU A 111 1.14 -17.59 2.60
CA LEU A 111 -0.01 -18.44 2.25
C LEU A 111 0.24 -19.29 1.00
N GLN A 112 1.17 -18.89 0.13
CA GLN A 112 1.56 -19.66 -1.06
C GLN A 112 2.49 -20.84 -0.74
N ILE A 113 3.29 -20.78 0.32
CA ILE A 113 4.22 -21.85 0.72
C ILE A 113 3.59 -23.26 0.78
N PRO A 114 2.41 -23.47 1.40
CA PRO A 114 1.77 -24.79 1.42
C PRO A 114 0.97 -25.13 0.15
N LEU A 115 0.88 -24.21 -0.82
CA LEU A 115 0.13 -24.38 -2.06
C LEU A 115 1.08 -24.82 -3.18
N ASP A 116 0.53 -25.28 -4.30
CA ASP A 116 1.28 -25.46 -5.56
C ASP A 116 1.55 -24.10 -6.20
N ARG A 117 2.26 -23.25 -5.44
CA ARG A 117 2.50 -21.83 -5.71
C ARG A 117 3.92 -21.47 -5.34
N VAL A 118 4.40 -20.47 -6.06
CA VAL A 118 5.68 -19.82 -5.85
C VAL A 118 5.57 -18.88 -4.66
N SER A 119 6.49 -19.01 -3.70
CA SER A 119 6.73 -17.95 -2.72
C SER A 119 8.14 -17.42 -2.92
N ASP A 120 8.25 -16.18 -3.38
CA ASP A 120 9.48 -15.59 -3.88
C ASP A 120 9.81 -14.26 -3.17
N PRO A 121 10.98 -14.15 -2.50
CA PRO A 121 11.51 -12.87 -2.03
C PRO A 121 11.46 -11.73 -3.06
N ARG A 122 11.65 -12.04 -4.34
CA ARG A 122 11.59 -11.06 -5.43
C ARG A 122 10.20 -10.46 -5.59
N ASP A 123 9.15 -11.26 -5.45
CA ASP A 123 7.77 -10.83 -5.53
C ASP A 123 7.38 -10.01 -4.31
N LEU A 124 7.82 -10.41 -3.12
CA LEU A 124 7.67 -9.60 -1.91
C LEU A 124 8.28 -8.20 -2.08
N VAL A 125 9.47 -8.11 -2.67
CA VAL A 125 10.15 -6.83 -2.94
C VAL A 125 9.38 -6.01 -3.98
N ALA A 126 8.97 -6.63 -5.09
CA ALA A 126 8.20 -5.98 -6.16
C ALA A 126 6.89 -5.38 -5.63
N ASN A 127 6.11 -6.18 -4.92
CA ASN A 127 4.83 -5.79 -4.33
C ASN A 127 5.01 -4.66 -3.30
N THR A 128 6.04 -4.75 -2.46
CA THR A 128 6.36 -3.69 -1.49
C THR A 128 6.74 -2.39 -2.20
N ALA A 129 7.53 -2.44 -3.27
CA ALA A 129 7.87 -1.28 -4.09
C ALA A 129 6.61 -0.66 -4.74
N GLY A 130 5.67 -1.49 -5.20
CA GLY A 130 4.35 -1.06 -5.67
C GLY A 130 3.57 -0.29 -4.60
N ALA A 131 3.49 -0.83 -3.38
CA ALA A 131 2.81 -0.18 -2.26
C ALA A 131 3.44 1.17 -1.88
N VAL A 132 4.77 1.26 -1.92
CA VAL A 132 5.52 2.52 -1.73
C VAL A 132 5.17 3.52 -2.82
N LEU A 133 5.26 3.13 -4.09
CA LEU A 133 4.96 4.01 -5.22
C LEU A 133 3.51 4.52 -5.16
N GLY A 134 2.55 3.62 -4.92
CA GLY A 134 1.16 3.98 -4.72
C GLY A 134 0.94 4.97 -3.59
N THR A 135 1.63 4.77 -2.46
CA THR A 135 1.59 5.69 -1.32
C THR A 135 2.13 7.07 -1.71
N VAL A 136 3.29 7.14 -2.36
CA VAL A 136 3.93 8.39 -2.80
C VAL A 136 3.03 9.17 -3.77
N LEU A 137 2.39 8.49 -4.72
CA LEU A 137 1.46 9.08 -5.69
C LEU A 137 0.22 9.74 -5.05
N THR A 138 -0.06 9.47 -3.77
CA THR A 138 -1.13 10.14 -3.01
C THR A 138 -0.67 11.34 -2.21
N LEU A 139 0.64 11.48 -1.94
CA LEU A 139 1.18 12.61 -1.17
C LEU A 139 0.97 13.92 -1.91
N GLY A 140 1.21 13.95 -3.22
CA GLY A 140 0.99 15.16 -4.04
C GLY A 140 -0.48 15.54 -4.25
N ARG A 141 -1.44 14.69 -3.84
CA ARG A 141 -2.88 14.89 -4.07
C ARG A 141 -3.67 15.22 -2.80
N ARG A 142 -3.06 15.08 -1.62
CA ARG A 142 -3.66 15.54 -0.38
C ARG A 142 -3.21 16.98 -0.17
N GLY A 143 -4.11 17.93 -0.47
CA GLY A 143 -3.84 19.36 -0.30
C GLY A 143 -3.18 19.63 1.04
N ALA A 144 -2.14 20.47 1.02
CA ALA A 144 -1.45 20.89 2.23
C ALA A 144 -2.49 21.33 3.28
N PRO A 145 -2.33 20.96 4.57
CA PRO A 145 -3.20 21.51 5.60
C PRO A 145 -3.10 23.03 5.47
N ALA A 146 -4.24 23.68 5.18
CA ALA A 146 -4.31 25.13 5.14
C ALA A 146 -3.66 25.62 6.44
N ARG A 147 -2.51 26.30 6.32
CA ARG A 147 -1.90 26.96 7.46
C ARG A 147 -2.96 27.93 7.95
N SER A 148 -3.54 27.64 9.09
CA SER A 148 -4.38 28.59 9.80
C SER A 148 -3.46 29.74 10.20
N ASP A 149 -3.36 30.75 9.33
CA ASP A 149 -2.77 32.04 9.69
C ASP A 149 -3.67 32.62 10.77
N ALA A 150 -3.35 32.34 12.02
CA ALA A 150 -3.96 33.00 13.15
C ALA A 150 -3.63 34.51 13.02
N PRO A 151 -4.62 35.41 13.07
CA PRO A 151 -4.36 36.84 13.01
C PRO A 151 -3.44 37.21 14.17
N ALA A 152 -2.33 37.88 13.86
CA ALA A 152 -1.43 38.44 14.84
C ALA A 152 -2.24 39.21 15.89
N ALA A 153 -2.26 38.70 17.12
CA ALA A 153 -2.94 39.33 18.23
C ALA A 153 -2.43 40.77 18.35
N VAL A 154 -3.35 41.70 18.13
CA VAL A 154 -3.15 43.15 18.27
C VAL A 154 -2.57 43.41 19.66
N ALA A 155 -1.37 44.01 19.69
CA ALA A 155 -0.68 44.40 20.91
C ALA A 155 -1.51 45.39 21.75
N PRO A 156 -1.40 45.38 23.08
CA PRO A 156 -2.18 46.26 23.94
C PRO A 156 -1.69 47.70 23.81
N ARG A 157 -2.57 48.62 23.40
CA ARG A 157 -2.31 50.06 23.57
C ARG A 157 -2.47 50.40 25.04
N ARG A 158 -1.36 50.78 25.69
CA ARG A 158 -1.37 51.54 26.94
C ARG A 158 -1.20 53.02 26.62
N SER A 159 -2.23 53.81 26.95
CA SER A 159 -2.16 55.16 27.54
C SER A 159 -3.59 55.69 27.66
#